data_AF-A0A258QU77-F1
#
_entry.id   AF-A0A258QU77-F1
#
_cell.length_a   1.000
_cell.length_b   1.000
_cell.length_c   1.000
_cell.angle_alpha   90.00
_cell.angle_beta   90.00
_cell.angle_gamma   90.00
#
_symmetry.space_group_name_H-M   'P 1'
#
loop_
_entity.id
_entity.type
_entity.pdbx_description
1 polymer ?
#
loop_
_entity_poly.entity_id
_entity_poly.type
_entity_poly.pdbx_seq_one_letter_code
_entity_poly.pdbx_strand_id
1 'polypeptide(L)'
;MIGIHGLTAEQEAFATHVGGAFVHACPGAGKTRTIIARLAKIAATLPPRRGVAVLSFTNSAVDEFRERCRVAGLGPLLKHPSFMGTLDAFVRHFVVLPGSAATSTMRPIILDSWDTLGIEVRLSGQFAFRGDAVSLDLFDAETNVIDPARIGHAGLRNHVRQHQARYQQAAAQRRRGLLQAGYLSAGDARVQTLQLIRDPVNGGALGRALAARFHEVMVDEGQDCNPLDLQILSWLREHGVHVIFVCDPDQAIYEFRNGNPAGVQIFKETYPVESHRGLTGNFRSSPAVCRLAATLRSAGHVDQSVGDTANVAHPILLLSYGGRGPSATIGRAFLDRVAELGL
;
A
#
# COMPACT_ATOMS: atom_id res chain seq x y z
N MET A 1 12.30 29.61 7.27
CA MET A 1 12.57 28.24 7.72
C MET A 1 11.39 27.79 8.58
N ILE A 2 10.39 27.14 7.99
CA ILE A 2 9.31 26.51 8.77
C ILE A 2 9.81 25.10 9.08
N GLY A 3 10.60 24.99 10.15
CA GLY A 3 11.19 23.72 10.57
C GLY A 3 10.11 22.77 11.05
N ILE A 4 10.26 21.49 10.71
CA ILE A 4 9.55 20.39 11.37
C ILE A 4 10.14 20.31 12.79
N HIS A 5 9.71 21.21 13.69
CA HIS A 5 10.21 21.26 15.06
C HIS A 5 9.70 20.05 15.85
N GLY A 6 10.58 19.43 16.64
CA GLY A 6 10.22 18.37 17.59
C GLY A 6 10.04 16.98 16.99
N LEU A 7 11.02 16.50 16.21
CA LEU A 7 11.14 15.06 15.90
C LEU A 7 11.65 14.30 17.13
N THR A 8 11.20 13.07 17.33
CA THR A 8 11.82 12.17 18.33
C THR A 8 13.22 11.74 17.89
N ALA A 9 14.02 11.19 18.80
CA ALA A 9 15.30 10.59 18.46
C ALA A 9 15.16 9.49 17.39
N GLU A 10 14.10 8.69 17.43
CA GLU A 10 13.80 7.66 16.43
C GLU A 10 13.48 8.27 15.05
N GLN A 11 12.62 9.30 15.01
CA GLN A 11 12.26 9.99 13.77
C GLN A 11 13.47 10.73 13.18
N GLU A 12 14.30 11.33 14.04
CA GLU A 12 15.54 11.99 13.65
C GLU A 12 16.53 10.99 13.04
N ALA A 13 16.76 9.87 13.71
CA ALA A 13 17.64 8.79 13.25
C ALA A 13 17.17 8.19 11.92
N PHE A 14 15.86 8.05 11.70
CA PHE A 14 15.31 7.68 10.39
C PHE A 14 15.59 8.76 9.33
N ALA A 15 15.29 10.02 9.66
CA ALA A 15 15.37 11.11 8.69
C ALA A 15 16.81 11.37 8.23
N THR A 16 17.81 11.04 9.06
CA THR A 16 19.24 11.15 8.72
C THR A 16 19.86 9.84 8.22
N HIS A 17 19.12 8.73 8.19
CA HIS A 17 19.68 7.43 7.79
C HIS A 17 20.19 7.46 6.34
N VAL A 18 21.35 6.86 6.08
CA VAL A 18 21.92 6.81 4.72
C VAL A 18 21.59 5.47 4.08
N GLY A 19 21.14 5.51 2.83
CA GLY A 19 20.78 4.31 2.06
C GLY A 19 19.36 3.83 2.33
N GLY A 20 19.10 2.56 1.99
CA GLY A 20 17.79 1.94 2.21
C GLY A 20 17.53 1.62 3.68
N ALA A 21 16.26 1.58 4.07
CA ALA A 21 15.84 1.27 5.44
C ALA A 21 14.54 0.48 5.46
N PHE A 22 14.40 -0.39 6.45
CA PHE A 22 13.14 -1.01 6.81
C PHE A 22 12.66 -0.39 8.13
N VAL A 23 11.49 0.23 8.13
CA VAL A 23 10.95 0.95 9.27
C VAL A 23 9.68 0.28 9.76
N HIS A 24 9.75 -0.24 10.97
CA HIS A 24 8.59 -0.70 11.70
C HIS A 24 8.00 0.46 12.49
N ALA A 25 6.76 0.84 12.19
CA ALA A 25 6.08 1.94 12.87
C ALA A 25 4.87 1.42 13.63
N CYS A 26 4.62 1.96 14.83
CA CYS A 26 3.34 1.76 15.50
C CYS A 26 2.24 2.66 14.89
N PRO A 27 0.97 2.36 15.16
CA PRO A 27 -0.14 3.22 14.79
C PRO A 27 0.05 4.64 15.31
N GLY A 28 -0.09 5.64 14.44
CA GLY A 28 0.03 7.04 14.84
C GLY A 28 1.46 7.50 15.12
N ALA A 29 2.50 6.74 14.72
CA ALA A 29 3.90 7.12 14.92
C ALA A 29 4.40 8.33 14.13
N GLY A 30 3.54 8.90 13.28
CA GLY A 30 3.89 10.00 12.41
C GLY A 30 4.71 9.58 11.18
N LYS A 31 4.52 8.36 10.65
CA LYS A 31 5.16 7.83 9.42
C LYS A 31 5.34 8.89 8.33
N THR A 32 4.23 9.47 7.88
CA THR A 32 4.20 10.53 6.87
C THR A 32 5.02 11.77 7.28
N ARG A 33 4.92 12.22 8.53
CA ARG A 33 5.70 13.36 9.05
C ARG A 33 7.20 13.06 8.98
N THR A 34 7.58 11.84 9.33
CA THR A 34 8.96 11.34 9.36
C THR A 34 9.53 11.22 7.94
N ILE A 35 8.73 10.76 6.97
CA ILE A 35 9.09 10.77 5.53
C ILE A 35 9.31 12.21 5.03
N ILE A 36 8.42 13.15 5.36
CA ILE A 36 8.57 14.57 4.97
C ILE A 36 9.82 15.19 5.60
N ALA A 37 10.11 14.87 6.86
CA ALA A 37 11.35 15.30 7.52
C ALA A 37 12.59 14.78 6.81
N ARG A 38 12.58 13.52 6.39
CA ARG A 38 13.65 12.96 5.57
C ARG A 38 13.81 13.73 4.26
N LEU A 39 12.72 13.96 3.53
CA LEU A 39 12.75 14.73 2.28
C LEU A 39 13.38 16.10 2.48
N ALA A 40 13.04 16.80 3.57
CA ALA A 40 13.61 18.10 3.88
C ALA A 40 15.13 18.05 4.09
N LYS A 41 15.65 16.98 4.69
CA LYS A 41 17.08 16.81 4.95
C LYS A 41 17.87 16.45 3.69
N ILE A 42 17.32 15.59 2.84
CA ILE A 42 18.03 15.14 1.64
C ILE A 42 17.86 16.10 0.46
N ALA A 43 16.87 17.00 0.48
CA ALA A 43 16.55 17.89 -0.64
C ALA A 43 17.77 18.64 -1.20
N ALA A 44 18.64 19.14 -0.31
CA ALA A 44 19.84 19.90 -0.68
C ALA A 44 21.02 19.03 -1.12
N THR A 45 21.00 17.73 -0.81
CA THR A 45 22.08 16.78 -1.09
C THR A 45 21.76 15.82 -2.25
N LEU A 46 20.56 15.92 -2.83
CA LEU A 46 20.19 15.12 -3.99
C LEU A 46 21.15 15.36 -5.16
N PRO A 47 21.65 14.30 -5.82
CA PRO A 47 22.52 14.47 -6.97
C PRO A 47 21.82 15.21 -8.13
N PRO A 48 22.57 15.95 -8.97
CA PRO A 48 22.00 16.62 -10.13
C PRO A 48 21.19 15.65 -11.00
N ARG A 49 19.99 16.09 -11.42
CA ARG A 49 19.07 15.31 -12.27
C ARG A 49 18.51 14.03 -11.65
N ARG A 50 18.81 13.74 -10.37
CA ARG A 50 18.15 12.69 -9.58
C ARG A 50 17.08 13.27 -8.67
N GLY A 51 15.98 12.56 -8.53
CA GLY A 51 14.87 12.89 -7.64
C GLY A 51 14.58 11.76 -6.67
N VAL A 52 13.39 11.81 -6.06
CA VAL A 52 12.89 10.77 -5.16
C VAL A 52 11.54 10.26 -5.65
N ALA A 53 11.20 9.02 -5.34
CA ALA A 53 9.83 8.54 -5.47
C ALA A 53 9.23 8.37 -4.07
N VAL A 54 8.02 8.90 -3.84
CA VAL A 54 7.22 8.56 -2.65
C VAL A 54 5.95 7.86 -3.11
N LEU A 55 5.77 6.64 -2.62
CA LEU A 55 4.75 5.70 -3.05
C LEU A 55 3.76 5.45 -1.92
N SER A 56 2.48 5.42 -2.25
CA SER A 56 1.38 5.06 -1.35
C SER A 56 0.36 4.16 -2.07
N PHE A 57 -0.71 3.75 -1.40
CA PHE A 57 -1.75 2.88 -1.96
C PHE A 57 -3.02 3.62 -2.38
N THR A 58 -3.24 4.86 -1.91
CA THR A 58 -4.45 5.62 -2.23
C THR A 58 -4.12 7.00 -2.76
N ASN A 59 -4.95 7.51 -3.69
CA ASN A 59 -4.80 8.86 -4.21
C ASN A 59 -5.01 9.92 -3.10
N SER A 60 -5.92 9.66 -2.15
CA SER A 60 -6.13 10.54 -1.00
C SER A 60 -4.87 10.70 -0.14
N ALA A 61 -4.15 9.60 0.14
CA ALA A 61 -2.89 9.68 0.89
C ALA A 61 -1.81 10.42 0.11
N VAL A 62 -1.73 10.23 -1.22
CA VAL A 62 -0.82 10.97 -2.10
C VAL A 62 -1.11 12.47 -2.08
N ASP A 63 -2.38 12.86 -2.19
CA ASP A 63 -2.78 14.27 -2.23
C ASP A 63 -2.52 14.96 -0.89
N GLU A 64 -2.82 14.28 0.22
CA GLU A 64 -2.47 14.75 1.56
C GLU A 64 -0.95 14.89 1.71
N PHE A 65 -0.17 13.91 1.26
CA PHE A 65 1.29 13.95 1.30
C PHE A 65 1.84 15.16 0.52
N ARG A 66 1.37 15.36 -0.72
CA ARG A 66 1.77 16.47 -1.57
C ARG A 66 1.47 17.82 -0.92
N GLU A 67 0.31 17.96 -0.29
CA GLU A 67 -0.07 19.20 0.37
C GLU A 67 0.84 19.50 1.57
N ARG A 68 1.09 18.50 2.41
CA ARG A 68 2.04 18.64 3.53
C ARG A 68 3.45 19.00 3.04
N CYS A 69 3.90 18.45 1.90
CA CYS A 69 5.16 18.87 1.28
C CYS A 69 5.14 20.33 0.81
N ARG A 70 4.04 20.84 0.25
CA ARG A 70 3.92 22.27 -0.11
C ARG A 70 4.04 23.17 1.11
N VAL A 71 3.30 22.83 2.17
CA VAL A 71 3.34 23.56 3.44
C VAL A 71 4.75 23.56 4.05
N ALA A 72 5.47 22.44 3.93
CA ALA A 72 6.86 22.31 4.37
C ALA A 72 7.89 23.01 3.45
N GLY A 73 7.47 23.67 2.38
CA GLY A 73 8.38 24.33 1.43
C GLY A 73 9.10 23.37 0.47
N LEU A 74 8.69 22.11 0.40
CA LEU A 74 9.25 21.06 -0.47
C LEU A 74 8.55 20.98 -1.83
N GLY A 75 7.83 22.02 -2.24
CA GLY A 75 7.17 22.13 -3.54
C GLY A 75 8.04 21.77 -4.75
N PRO A 76 9.34 22.12 -4.81
CA PRO A 76 10.22 21.69 -5.90
C PRO A 76 10.37 20.16 -6.03
N LEU A 77 10.33 19.40 -4.94
CA LEU A 77 10.39 17.94 -4.96
C LEU A 77 9.10 17.29 -5.48
N LEU A 78 8.01 18.04 -5.63
CA LEU A 78 6.78 17.54 -6.24
C LEU A 78 6.88 17.44 -7.77
N LYS A 79 7.96 17.96 -8.35
CA LYS A 79 8.18 18.04 -9.80
C LYS A 79 9.25 17.06 -10.25
N HIS A 80 9.41 16.93 -11.56
CA HIS A 80 10.53 16.21 -12.18
C HIS A 80 11.87 16.70 -11.61
N PRO A 81 12.84 15.81 -11.30
CA PRO A 81 12.88 14.36 -11.59
C PRO A 81 12.17 13.44 -10.59
N SER A 82 11.60 14.00 -9.52
CA SER A 82 10.88 13.22 -8.51
C SER A 82 9.52 12.73 -8.98
N PHE A 83 8.92 11.83 -8.19
CA PHE A 83 7.59 11.28 -8.38
C PHE A 83 6.91 11.12 -7.02
N MET A 84 5.63 11.48 -6.94
CA MET A 84 4.80 11.19 -5.77
C MET A 84 3.47 10.69 -6.28
N GLY A 85 3.10 9.47 -5.92
CA GLY A 85 1.96 8.80 -6.52
C GLY A 85 1.69 7.46 -5.88
N THR A 86 0.67 6.77 -6.39
CA THR A 86 0.42 5.40 -5.96
C THR A 86 1.49 4.47 -6.53
N LEU A 87 1.66 3.31 -5.91
CA LEU A 87 2.51 2.25 -6.45
C LEU A 87 2.04 1.80 -7.85
N ASP A 88 0.72 1.73 -8.07
CA ASP A 88 0.12 1.47 -9.38
C ASP A 88 0.54 2.50 -10.42
N ALA A 89 0.46 3.79 -10.06
CA ALA A 89 0.88 4.86 -10.94
C ALA A 89 2.38 4.79 -11.24
N PHE A 90 3.21 4.43 -10.25
CA PHE A 90 4.64 4.23 -10.47
C PHE A 90 4.90 3.12 -11.50
N VAL A 91 4.33 1.93 -11.27
CA VAL A 91 4.46 0.76 -12.16
C VAL A 91 3.97 1.10 -13.56
N ARG A 92 2.81 1.74 -13.68
CA ARG A 92 2.24 2.18 -14.96
C ARG A 92 3.19 3.12 -15.72
N HIS A 93 3.65 4.20 -15.08
CA HIS A 93 4.38 5.27 -15.76
C HIS A 93 5.83 4.92 -16.06
N PHE A 94 6.48 4.19 -15.15
CA PHE A 94 7.92 3.97 -15.23
C PHE A 94 8.30 2.57 -15.71
N VAL A 95 7.36 1.63 -15.75
CA VAL A 95 7.67 0.25 -16.14
C VAL A 95 6.82 -0.21 -17.31
N VAL A 96 5.50 -0.26 -17.14
CA VAL A 96 4.59 -0.85 -18.14
C VAL A 96 4.52 -0.01 -19.42
N LEU A 97 4.33 1.31 -19.31
CA LEU A 97 4.21 2.16 -20.50
C LEU A 97 5.52 2.22 -21.31
N PRO A 98 6.71 2.43 -20.71
CA PRO A 98 7.97 2.36 -21.43
C PRO A 98 8.25 0.98 -22.05
N GLY A 99 8.00 -0.11 -21.30
CA GLY A 99 8.21 -1.46 -21.81
C GLY A 99 7.26 -1.84 -22.95
N SER A 100 6.01 -1.37 -22.88
CA SER A 100 5.04 -1.59 -23.96
C SER A 100 5.41 -0.82 -25.23
N ALA A 101 5.90 0.42 -25.10
CA ALA A 101 6.37 1.19 -26.25
C ALA A 101 7.55 0.54 -26.99
N ALA A 102 8.35 -0.27 -26.30
CA ALA A 102 9.46 -1.02 -26.89
C ALA A 102 9.02 -2.30 -27.62
N THR A 103 7.83 -2.84 -27.31
CA THR A 103 7.39 -4.19 -27.74
C THR A 103 6.10 -4.18 -28.56
N SER A 104 5.32 -3.11 -28.51
CA SER A 104 4.02 -2.98 -29.17
C SER A 104 3.78 -1.55 -29.64
N THR A 105 3.08 -1.40 -30.77
CA THR A 105 2.60 -0.11 -31.27
C THR A 105 1.33 0.36 -30.55
N MET A 106 0.65 -0.54 -29.83
CA MET A 106 -0.58 -0.23 -29.10
C MET A 106 -0.25 0.22 -27.67
N ARG A 107 -0.69 1.43 -27.32
CA ARG A 107 -0.55 1.94 -25.95
C ARG A 107 -1.56 1.24 -25.03
N PRO A 108 -1.12 0.59 -23.94
CA PRO A 108 -2.04 -0.15 -23.07
C PRO A 108 -2.98 0.77 -22.30
N ILE A 109 -4.21 0.29 -22.11
CA ILE A 109 -5.22 0.86 -21.23
C ILE A 109 -5.21 0.05 -19.93
N ILE A 110 -4.69 0.68 -18.87
CA ILE A 110 -4.61 0.06 -17.54
C ILE A 110 -5.79 0.53 -16.71
N LEU A 111 -6.56 -0.44 -16.21
CA LEU A 111 -7.71 -0.30 -15.34
C LEU A 111 -7.30 -0.63 -13.90
N ASP A 112 -7.93 0.01 -12.91
CA ASP A 112 -7.68 -0.32 -11.51
C ASP A 112 -8.19 -1.73 -11.17
N SER A 113 -9.30 -2.13 -11.81
CA SER A 113 -9.95 -3.43 -11.62
C SER A 113 -10.78 -3.79 -12.85
N TRP A 114 -10.88 -5.09 -13.15
CA TRP A 114 -11.71 -5.62 -14.23
C TRP A 114 -13.21 -5.36 -14.03
N ASP A 115 -13.66 -5.23 -12.78
CA ASP A 115 -15.04 -4.86 -12.43
C ASP A 115 -15.44 -3.48 -12.97
N THR A 116 -14.48 -2.58 -13.19
CA THR A 116 -14.73 -1.24 -13.78
C THR A 116 -15.44 -1.34 -15.13
N LEU A 117 -15.15 -2.38 -15.92
CA LEU A 117 -15.78 -2.64 -17.21
C LEU A 117 -16.76 -3.83 -17.16
N GLY A 118 -17.08 -4.34 -15.97
CA GLY A 118 -17.94 -5.51 -15.80
C GLY A 118 -17.40 -6.75 -16.52
N ILE A 119 -16.07 -6.96 -16.48
CA ILE A 119 -15.47 -8.12 -17.16
C ILE A 119 -15.73 -9.38 -16.34
N GLU A 120 -16.68 -10.17 -16.82
CA GLU A 120 -17.14 -11.40 -16.20
C GLU A 120 -16.65 -12.66 -16.92
N VAL A 121 -16.62 -13.77 -16.18
CA VAL A 121 -16.34 -15.13 -16.64
C VAL A 121 -17.60 -15.99 -16.46
N ARG A 122 -18.05 -16.59 -17.55
CA ARG A 122 -19.21 -17.51 -17.59
C ARG A 122 -18.83 -18.80 -18.29
N LEU A 123 -19.32 -19.92 -17.76
CA LEU A 123 -19.31 -21.20 -18.46
C LEU A 123 -20.56 -21.33 -19.34
N SER A 124 -20.46 -22.08 -20.43
CA SER A 124 -21.54 -22.31 -21.39
C SER A 124 -21.98 -23.78 -21.44
N GLY A 125 -23.08 -24.04 -22.13
CA GLY A 125 -23.61 -25.39 -22.37
C GLY A 125 -24.03 -26.10 -21.08
N GLN A 126 -23.70 -27.39 -20.96
CA GLN A 126 -24.07 -28.21 -19.80
C GLN A 126 -23.43 -27.77 -18.47
N PHE A 127 -22.42 -26.89 -18.52
CA PHE A 127 -21.75 -26.36 -17.32
C PHE A 127 -22.16 -24.91 -17.01
N ALA A 128 -23.19 -24.40 -17.68
CA ALA A 128 -23.66 -23.05 -17.46
C ALA A 128 -24.32 -22.90 -16.08
N PHE A 129 -23.85 -21.94 -15.31
CA PHE A 129 -24.52 -21.53 -14.07
C PHE A 129 -25.65 -20.55 -14.40
N ARG A 130 -26.86 -20.85 -13.94
CA ARG A 130 -28.02 -19.94 -14.08
C ARG A 130 -28.00 -18.93 -12.93
N GLY A 131 -27.38 -17.78 -13.14
CA GLY A 131 -27.30 -16.69 -12.17
C GLY A 131 -26.15 -15.73 -12.45
N ASP A 132 -25.60 -15.16 -11.38
CA ASP A 132 -24.48 -14.23 -11.41
C ASP A 132 -23.24 -14.88 -12.05
N ALA A 133 -22.44 -14.06 -12.72
CA ALA A 133 -21.15 -14.48 -13.23
C ALA A 133 -20.03 -14.26 -12.21
N VAL A 134 -18.85 -14.76 -12.56
CA VAL A 134 -17.65 -14.59 -11.73
C VAL A 134 -16.85 -13.42 -12.29
N SER A 135 -16.55 -12.41 -11.47
CA SER A 135 -15.63 -11.34 -11.84
C SER A 135 -14.25 -11.91 -12.20
N LEU A 136 -13.61 -11.33 -13.22
CA LEU A 136 -12.22 -11.69 -13.57
C LEU A 136 -11.22 -11.30 -12.47
N ASP A 137 -11.53 -10.34 -11.59
CA ASP A 137 -10.68 -9.92 -10.46
C ASP A 137 -10.60 -10.98 -9.33
N LEU A 138 -11.47 -12.00 -9.37
CA LEU A 138 -11.40 -13.12 -8.44
C LEU A 138 -10.33 -14.16 -8.84
N PHE A 139 -9.75 -14.03 -10.02
CA PHE A 139 -8.67 -14.88 -10.51
C PHE A 139 -7.34 -14.17 -10.31
N ASP A 140 -6.41 -14.81 -9.62
CA ASP A 140 -5.06 -14.27 -9.42
C ASP A 140 -4.39 -13.91 -10.77
N ALA A 141 -3.72 -12.77 -10.82
CA ALA A 141 -3.17 -12.24 -12.07
C ALA A 141 -2.05 -13.12 -12.63
N GLU A 142 -1.21 -13.70 -11.76
CA GLU A 142 -0.02 -14.47 -12.13
C GLU A 142 -0.37 -15.95 -12.39
N THR A 143 -1.07 -16.58 -11.44
CA THR A 143 -1.36 -18.01 -11.42
C THR A 143 -2.70 -18.36 -12.07
N ASN A 144 -3.57 -17.38 -12.27
CA ASN A 144 -4.94 -17.57 -12.76
C ASN A 144 -5.76 -18.54 -11.88
N VAL A 145 -5.35 -18.72 -10.61
CA VAL A 145 -6.10 -19.48 -9.61
C VAL A 145 -7.21 -18.61 -9.06
N ILE A 146 -8.42 -19.17 -8.98
CA ILE A 146 -9.56 -18.55 -8.30
C ILE A 146 -9.62 -19.04 -6.87
N ASP A 147 -9.90 -18.13 -5.94
CA ASP A 147 -10.33 -18.47 -4.58
C ASP A 147 -11.86 -18.40 -4.48
N PRO A 148 -12.57 -19.54 -4.47
CA PRO A 148 -14.02 -19.55 -4.37
C PRO A 148 -14.56 -18.98 -3.05
N ALA A 149 -13.75 -18.92 -1.97
CA ALA A 149 -14.19 -18.37 -0.69
C ALA A 149 -14.58 -16.88 -0.79
N ARG A 150 -14.00 -16.16 -1.75
CA ARG A 150 -14.31 -14.75 -2.05
C ARG A 150 -15.65 -14.55 -2.76
N ILE A 151 -16.31 -15.63 -3.20
CA ILE A 151 -17.63 -15.56 -3.84
C ILE A 151 -18.72 -15.53 -2.76
N GLY A 152 -19.43 -14.41 -2.65
CA GLY A 152 -20.51 -14.23 -1.68
C GLY A 152 -21.70 -15.17 -1.93
N HIS A 153 -22.12 -15.33 -3.19
CA HIS A 153 -23.28 -16.15 -3.56
C HIS A 153 -22.99 -17.65 -3.37
N ALA A 154 -23.73 -18.32 -2.46
CA ALA A 154 -23.47 -19.71 -2.08
C ALA A 154 -23.59 -20.72 -3.24
N GLY A 155 -24.63 -20.58 -4.08
CA GLY A 155 -24.82 -21.43 -5.26
C GLY A 155 -23.65 -21.32 -6.25
N LEU A 156 -23.32 -20.10 -6.68
CA LEU A 156 -22.18 -19.82 -7.54
C LEU A 156 -20.86 -20.32 -6.94
N ARG A 157 -20.61 -20.07 -5.65
CA ARG A 157 -19.42 -20.55 -4.95
C ARG A 157 -19.26 -22.06 -5.04
N ASN A 158 -20.32 -22.82 -4.77
CA ASN A 158 -20.31 -24.28 -4.85
C ASN A 158 -20.11 -24.76 -6.30
N HIS A 159 -20.77 -24.11 -7.25
CA HIS A 159 -20.61 -24.42 -8.67
C HIS A 159 -19.18 -24.16 -9.18
N VAL A 160 -18.56 -23.03 -8.77
CA VAL A 160 -17.16 -22.72 -9.08
C VAL A 160 -16.22 -23.76 -8.47
N ARG A 161 -16.45 -24.19 -7.21
CA ARG A 161 -15.67 -25.27 -6.59
C ARG A 161 -15.74 -26.58 -7.39
N GLN A 162 -16.93 -26.96 -7.87
CA GLN A 162 -17.12 -28.18 -8.66
C GLN A 162 -16.51 -28.10 -10.07
N HIS A 163 -16.42 -26.90 -10.64
CA HIS A 163 -15.97 -26.70 -12.03
C HIS A 163 -14.74 -25.78 -12.14
N GLN A 164 -13.89 -25.77 -11.11
CA GLN A 164 -12.81 -24.79 -10.95
C GLN A 164 -11.89 -24.71 -12.18
N ALA A 165 -11.41 -25.86 -12.67
CA ALA A 165 -10.53 -25.91 -13.84
C ALA A 165 -11.15 -25.28 -15.11
N ARG A 166 -12.47 -25.43 -15.30
CA ARG A 166 -13.18 -24.83 -16.44
C ARG A 166 -13.29 -23.32 -16.30
N TYR A 167 -13.58 -22.83 -15.10
CA TYR A 167 -13.59 -21.40 -14.82
C TYR A 167 -12.21 -20.79 -15.04
N GLN A 168 -11.14 -21.44 -14.57
CA GLN A 168 -9.78 -20.98 -14.79
C GLN A 168 -9.42 -20.97 -16.30
N GLN A 169 -9.81 -21.99 -17.07
CA GLN A 169 -9.60 -22.01 -18.51
C GLN A 169 -10.34 -20.85 -19.22
N ALA A 170 -11.61 -20.64 -18.87
CA ALA A 170 -12.41 -19.54 -19.42
C ALA A 170 -11.83 -18.17 -19.05
N ALA A 171 -11.40 -17.98 -17.80
CA ALA A 171 -10.73 -16.77 -17.33
C ALA A 171 -9.42 -16.51 -18.07
N ALA A 172 -8.59 -17.53 -18.25
CA ALA A 172 -7.33 -17.42 -19.00
C ALA A 172 -7.56 -17.00 -20.45
N GLN A 173 -8.57 -17.59 -21.12
CA GLN A 173 -8.95 -17.22 -22.47
C GLN A 173 -9.46 -15.77 -22.54
N ARG A 174 -10.33 -15.37 -21.60
CA ARG A 174 -10.89 -14.02 -21.52
C ARG A 174 -9.79 -12.98 -21.29
N ARG A 175 -8.92 -13.20 -20.30
CA ARG A 175 -7.77 -12.35 -19.98
C ARG A 175 -6.83 -12.21 -21.18
N ARG A 176 -6.47 -13.33 -21.84
CA ARG A 176 -5.63 -13.30 -23.05
C ARG A 176 -6.21 -12.40 -24.15
N GLY A 177 -7.51 -12.52 -24.41
CA GLY A 177 -8.18 -11.67 -25.40
C GLY A 177 -8.12 -10.18 -25.05
N LEU A 178 -8.29 -9.84 -23.76
CA LEU A 178 -8.20 -8.46 -23.27
C LEU A 178 -6.77 -7.90 -23.38
N LEU A 179 -5.77 -8.67 -22.98
CA LEU A 179 -4.36 -8.30 -23.11
C LEU A 179 -3.97 -8.08 -24.57
N GLN A 180 -4.41 -8.94 -25.49
CA GLN A 180 -4.20 -8.78 -26.94
C GLN A 180 -4.87 -7.52 -27.50
N ALA A 181 -6.00 -7.12 -26.92
CA ALA A 181 -6.69 -5.87 -27.24
C ALA A 181 -6.12 -4.64 -26.50
N GLY A 182 -5.02 -4.80 -25.74
CA GLY A 182 -4.32 -3.72 -25.05
C GLY A 182 -4.90 -3.32 -23.69
N TYR A 183 -5.82 -4.11 -23.11
CA TYR A 183 -6.39 -3.85 -21.79
C TYR A 183 -5.66 -4.65 -20.72
N LEU A 184 -5.33 -4.01 -19.60
CA LEU A 184 -4.73 -4.64 -18.42
C LEU A 184 -5.45 -4.18 -17.15
N SER A 185 -5.63 -5.07 -16.17
CA SER A 185 -5.87 -4.63 -14.79
C SER A 185 -4.57 -4.17 -14.11
N ALA A 186 -4.68 -3.56 -12.93
CA ALA A 186 -3.53 -3.27 -12.07
C ALA A 186 -2.74 -4.54 -11.67
N GLY A 187 -3.42 -5.68 -11.54
CA GLY A 187 -2.78 -6.98 -11.32
C GLY A 187 -1.99 -7.44 -12.54
N ASP A 188 -2.59 -7.39 -13.73
CA ASP A 188 -1.91 -7.78 -14.97
C ASP A 188 -0.71 -6.87 -15.28
N ALA A 189 -0.83 -5.57 -14.98
CA ALA A 189 0.27 -4.61 -15.10
C ALA A 189 1.49 -4.98 -14.23
N ARG A 190 1.27 -5.52 -13.02
CA ARG A 190 2.35 -6.04 -12.16
C ARG A 190 2.96 -7.31 -12.72
N VAL A 191 2.15 -8.24 -13.22
CA VAL A 191 2.65 -9.48 -13.84
C VAL A 191 3.52 -9.16 -15.06
N GLN A 192 3.06 -8.26 -15.94
CA GLN A 192 3.84 -7.79 -17.09
C GLN A 192 5.13 -7.10 -16.63
N THR A 193 5.07 -6.33 -15.55
CA THR A 193 6.26 -5.72 -14.94
C THR A 193 7.26 -6.77 -14.49
N LEU A 194 6.83 -7.82 -13.79
CA LEU A 194 7.72 -8.90 -13.37
C LEU A 194 8.36 -9.62 -14.56
N GLN A 195 7.61 -9.86 -15.64
CA GLN A 195 8.16 -10.44 -16.86
C GLN A 195 9.25 -9.55 -17.47
N LEU A 196 9.01 -8.23 -17.50
CA LEU A 196 9.97 -7.26 -18.05
C LEU A 196 11.24 -7.16 -17.21
N ILE A 197 11.12 -7.08 -15.88
CA ILE A 197 12.28 -6.89 -14.99
C ILE A 197 13.12 -8.17 -14.84
N ARG A 198 12.52 -9.35 -15.04
CA ARG A 198 13.22 -10.65 -15.04
C ARG A 198 14.04 -10.88 -16.31
N ASP A 199 13.75 -10.18 -17.40
CA ASP A 199 14.59 -10.19 -18.61
C ASP A 199 15.91 -9.46 -18.32
N PRO A 200 17.08 -10.11 -18.42
CA PRO A 200 18.35 -9.49 -18.01
C PRO A 200 18.72 -8.23 -18.81
N VAL A 201 18.30 -8.15 -20.08
CA VAL A 201 18.66 -7.05 -20.98
C VAL A 201 17.73 -5.87 -20.73
N ASN A 202 16.42 -6.10 -20.83
CA ASN A 202 15.40 -5.07 -20.69
C ASN A 202 15.26 -4.62 -19.23
N GLY A 203 15.22 -5.58 -18.30
CA GLY A 203 15.24 -5.31 -16.86
C GLY A 203 16.50 -4.57 -16.44
N GLY A 204 17.68 -5.01 -16.88
CA GLY A 204 18.94 -4.33 -16.58
C GLY A 204 18.98 -2.89 -17.11
N ALA A 205 18.50 -2.66 -18.34
CA ALA A 205 18.41 -1.32 -18.92
C ALA A 205 17.43 -0.42 -18.16
N LEU A 206 16.25 -0.94 -17.82
CA LEU A 206 15.24 -0.21 -17.07
C LEU A 206 15.73 0.12 -15.65
N GLY A 207 16.33 -0.85 -14.95
CA GLY A 207 16.85 -0.67 -13.61
C GLY A 207 17.92 0.42 -13.56
N ARG A 208 18.85 0.44 -14.53
CA ARG A 208 19.83 1.54 -14.68
C ARG A 208 19.16 2.89 -14.92
N ALA A 209 18.12 2.95 -15.76
CA ALA A 209 17.40 4.20 -16.01
C ALA A 209 16.68 4.70 -14.75
N LEU A 210 16.05 3.81 -13.99
CA LEU A 210 15.38 4.17 -12.73
C LEU A 210 16.38 4.57 -11.65
N ALA A 211 17.53 3.88 -11.52
CA ALA A 211 18.59 4.27 -10.61
C ALA A 211 19.23 5.62 -10.98
N ALA A 212 19.37 5.91 -12.27
CA ALA A 212 19.84 7.19 -12.77
C ALA A 212 18.83 8.33 -12.54
N ARG A 213 17.54 8.02 -12.37
CA ARG A 213 16.48 8.99 -12.11
C ARG A 213 16.18 9.17 -10.61
N PHE A 214 16.07 8.08 -9.87
CA PHE A 214 15.65 8.07 -8.48
C PHE A 214 16.84 7.78 -7.58
N HIS A 215 17.12 8.72 -6.68
CA HIS A 215 18.04 8.52 -5.58
C HIS A 215 17.46 7.56 -4.55
N GLU A 216 16.20 7.81 -4.18
CA GLU A 216 15.46 7.04 -3.19
C GLU A 216 14.04 6.76 -3.67
N VAL A 217 13.53 5.59 -3.29
CA VAL A 217 12.11 5.20 -3.41
C VAL A 217 11.59 4.91 -2.00
N MET A 218 10.68 5.73 -1.52
CA MET A 218 10.06 5.61 -0.20
C MET A 218 8.65 5.03 -0.37
N VAL A 219 8.34 3.97 0.36
CA VAL A 219 7.02 3.33 0.37
C VAL A 219 6.40 3.62 1.73
N ASP A 220 5.28 4.36 1.73
CA ASP A 220 4.40 4.51 2.88
C ASP A 220 3.33 3.40 2.84
N GLU A 221 2.86 2.99 4.00
CA GLU A 221 1.91 1.86 4.17
C GLU A 221 2.40 0.54 3.54
N GLY A 222 3.69 0.23 3.67
CA GLY A 222 4.31 -0.95 3.07
C GLY A 222 3.69 -2.28 3.51
N GLN A 223 2.96 -2.34 4.61
CA GLN A 223 2.23 -3.56 5.00
C GLN A 223 1.17 -3.99 3.98
N ASP A 224 0.71 -3.07 3.13
CA ASP A 224 -0.29 -3.33 2.08
C ASP A 224 0.33 -3.84 0.77
N CYS A 225 1.67 -3.94 0.69
CA CYS A 225 2.36 -4.49 -0.47
C CYS A 225 2.03 -5.97 -0.67
N ASN A 226 1.62 -6.31 -1.90
CA ASN A 226 1.44 -7.69 -2.31
C ASN A 226 2.79 -8.34 -2.69
N PRO A 227 2.84 -9.67 -2.94
CA PRO A 227 4.10 -10.35 -3.30
C PRO A 227 4.79 -9.80 -4.56
N LEU A 228 4.04 -9.27 -5.52
CA LEU A 228 4.60 -8.71 -6.76
C LEU A 228 5.23 -7.33 -6.49
N ASP A 229 4.60 -6.53 -5.63
CA ASP A 229 5.13 -5.24 -5.18
C ASP A 229 6.49 -5.41 -4.49
N LEU A 230 6.59 -6.38 -3.56
CA LEU A 230 7.84 -6.68 -2.87
C LEU A 230 8.95 -7.12 -3.83
N GLN A 231 8.63 -7.92 -4.85
CA GLN A 231 9.59 -8.32 -5.88
C GLN A 231 10.09 -7.13 -6.71
N ILE A 232 9.20 -6.20 -7.08
CA ILE A 232 9.56 -4.97 -7.80
C ILE A 232 10.50 -4.11 -6.95
N LEU A 233 10.20 -3.96 -5.65
CA LEU A 233 11.03 -3.21 -4.73
C LEU A 233 12.40 -3.88 -4.50
N SER A 234 12.46 -5.21 -4.40
CA SER A 234 13.73 -5.95 -4.34
C SER A 234 14.57 -5.71 -5.60
N TRP A 235 13.97 -5.82 -6.77
CA TRP A 235 14.65 -5.56 -8.04
C TRP A 235 15.20 -4.13 -8.16
N LEU A 236 14.47 -3.12 -7.68
CA LEU A 236 14.97 -1.74 -7.61
C LEU A 236 16.23 -1.63 -6.73
N ARG A 237 16.25 -2.33 -5.59
CA ARG A 237 17.40 -2.36 -4.68
C ARG A 237 18.62 -3.04 -5.31
N GLU A 238 18.41 -4.17 -5.99
CA GLU A 238 19.46 -4.88 -6.73
C GLU A 238 20.13 -3.98 -7.80
N HIS A 239 19.38 -3.02 -8.35
CA HIS A 239 19.89 -2.04 -9.31
C HIS A 239 20.41 -0.74 -8.68
N GLY A 240 20.60 -0.72 -7.35
CA GLY A 240 21.23 0.40 -6.65
C GLY A 240 20.31 1.55 -6.27
N VAL A 241 18.98 1.36 -6.33
CA VAL A 241 18.03 2.33 -5.78
C VAL A 241 17.91 2.12 -4.27
N HIS A 242 18.05 3.18 -3.50
CA HIS A 242 17.79 3.12 -2.06
C HIS A 242 16.28 3.04 -1.83
N VAL A 243 15.80 1.87 -1.39
CA VAL A 243 14.39 1.69 -1.03
C VAL A 243 14.24 1.87 0.47
N ILE A 244 13.29 2.71 0.84
CA ILE A 244 12.89 2.94 2.22
C ILE A 244 11.47 2.44 2.37
N PHE A 245 11.29 1.44 3.23
CA PHE A 245 10.04 0.75 3.39
C PHE A 245 9.49 1.05 4.77
N VAL A 246 8.39 1.80 4.85
CA VAL A 246 7.74 2.14 6.11
C VAL A 246 6.45 1.35 6.22
N CYS A 247 6.32 0.52 7.25
CA CYS A 247 5.14 -0.29 7.46
C CYS A 247 4.69 -0.32 8.91
N ASP A 248 3.40 -0.54 9.09
CA ASP A 248 2.74 -0.80 10.38
C ASP A 248 2.06 -2.17 10.31
N PRO A 249 2.68 -3.24 10.82
CA PRO A 249 2.12 -4.59 10.73
C PRO A 249 0.77 -4.74 11.43
N ASP A 250 0.49 -3.95 12.47
CA ASP A 250 -0.80 -3.97 13.18
C ASP A 250 -1.93 -3.34 12.34
N GLN A 251 -1.61 -2.68 11.22
CA GLN A 251 -2.55 -2.06 10.28
C GLN A 251 -2.69 -2.81 8.95
N ALA A 252 -2.19 -4.04 8.84
CA ALA A 252 -2.33 -4.88 7.64
C ALA A 252 -3.77 -5.40 7.47
N ILE A 253 -4.70 -4.51 7.08
CA ILE A 253 -6.13 -4.84 6.95
C ILE A 253 -6.51 -5.33 5.53
N TYR A 254 -5.58 -5.26 4.57
CA TYR A 254 -5.81 -5.61 3.17
C TYR A 254 -5.41 -7.06 2.81
N GLU A 255 -5.36 -7.99 3.77
CA GLU A 255 -5.14 -9.43 3.48
C GLU A 255 -6.13 -9.98 2.44
N PHE A 256 -7.38 -9.51 2.45
CA PHE A 256 -8.41 -9.86 1.46
C PHE A 256 -8.13 -9.35 0.03
N ARG A 257 -7.14 -8.46 -0.13
CA ARG A 257 -6.61 -7.96 -1.42
C ARG A 257 -5.16 -8.41 -1.67
N ASN A 258 -4.80 -9.61 -1.20
CA ASN A 258 -3.47 -10.21 -1.36
C ASN A 258 -2.35 -9.54 -0.55
N GLY A 259 -2.67 -8.86 0.56
CA GLY A 259 -1.65 -8.45 1.54
C GLY A 259 -0.85 -9.67 2.02
N ASN A 260 0.47 -9.51 2.19
CA ASN A 260 1.37 -10.63 2.51
C ASN A 260 2.26 -10.32 3.73
N PRO A 261 1.75 -10.42 4.97
CA PRO A 261 2.54 -10.16 6.18
C PRO A 261 3.81 -11.02 6.27
N ALA A 262 3.71 -12.30 5.89
CA ALA A 262 4.86 -13.20 5.86
C ALA A 262 5.92 -12.74 4.83
N GLY A 263 5.47 -12.29 3.66
CA GLY A 263 6.35 -11.71 2.64
C GLY A 263 7.01 -10.41 3.07
N VAL A 264 6.30 -9.55 3.80
CA VAL A 264 6.88 -8.32 4.38
C VAL A 264 7.99 -8.66 5.38
N GLN A 265 7.80 -9.71 6.19
CA GLN A 265 8.81 -10.19 7.13
C GLN A 265 10.04 -10.75 6.41
N ILE A 266 9.85 -11.55 5.35
CA ILE A 266 10.97 -12.02 4.51
C ILE A 266 11.67 -10.82 3.83
N PHE A 267 10.89 -9.84 3.36
CA PHE A 267 11.43 -8.62 2.74
C PHE A 267 12.27 -7.81 3.74
N LYS A 268 11.86 -7.72 5.01
CA LYS A 268 12.67 -7.11 6.08
C LYS A 268 14.04 -7.76 6.23
N GLU A 269 14.11 -9.09 6.17
CA GLU A 269 15.35 -9.86 6.34
C GLU A 269 16.36 -9.59 5.22
N THR A 270 15.91 -9.10 4.07
CA THR A 270 16.80 -8.66 2.98
C THR A 270 17.48 -7.30 3.26
N TYR A 271 17.10 -6.59 4.32
CA TYR A 271 17.81 -5.38 4.77
C TYR A 271 18.85 -5.74 5.83
N PRO A 272 20.04 -5.14 5.79
CA PRO A 272 21.00 -5.24 6.88
C PRO A 272 20.36 -4.81 8.22
N VAL A 273 20.70 -5.50 9.31
CA VAL A 273 20.12 -5.27 10.65
C VAL A 273 20.31 -3.82 11.09
N GLU A 274 21.46 -3.22 10.78
CA GLU A 274 21.78 -1.82 11.07
C GLU A 274 20.94 -0.81 10.28
N SER A 275 20.18 -1.26 9.28
CA SER A 275 19.23 -0.45 8.51
C SER A 275 17.78 -0.64 8.97
N HIS A 276 17.53 -1.46 9.99
CA HIS A 276 16.22 -1.60 10.60
C HIS A 276 15.99 -0.44 11.57
N ARG A 277 14.81 0.17 11.52
CA ARG A 277 14.43 1.31 12.37
C ARG A 277 13.05 1.07 12.99
N GLY A 278 12.85 1.61 14.18
CA GLY A 278 11.57 1.60 14.88
C GLY A 278 11.03 3.02 15.02
N LEU A 279 9.71 3.18 14.86
CA LEU A 279 8.97 4.37 15.30
C LEU A 279 7.92 3.91 16.30
N THR A 280 8.20 4.06 17.60
CA THR A 280 7.46 3.40 18.68
C THR A 280 6.48 4.32 19.42
N GLY A 281 6.69 5.63 19.36
CA GLY A 281 5.82 6.61 20.01
C GLY A 281 4.55 6.92 19.21
N ASN A 282 3.38 6.76 19.82
CA ASN A 282 2.07 7.09 19.26
C ASN A 282 1.69 8.55 19.57
N PHE A 283 1.62 9.40 18.54
CA PHE A 283 1.28 10.83 18.64
C PHE A 283 -0.20 11.15 18.49
N ARG A 284 -1.04 10.14 18.24
CA ARG A 284 -2.45 10.31 17.86
C ARG A 284 -3.40 10.02 19.02
N SER A 285 -3.02 9.07 19.87
CA SER A 285 -3.92 8.45 20.83
C SER A 285 -3.42 8.66 22.25
N SER A 286 -4.34 8.75 23.22
CA SER A 286 -4.03 8.83 24.64
C SER A 286 -3.55 7.48 25.20
N PRO A 287 -2.92 7.45 26.40
CA PRO A 287 -2.52 6.19 27.03
C PRO A 287 -3.68 5.20 27.22
N ALA A 288 -4.90 5.70 27.49
CA ALA A 288 -6.07 4.85 27.65
C ALA A 288 -6.41 4.12 26.34
N VAL A 289 -6.43 4.86 25.22
CA VAL A 289 -6.69 4.30 23.88
C VAL A 289 -5.60 3.32 23.46
N CYS A 290 -4.32 3.66 23.69
CA CYS A 290 -3.20 2.76 23.38
C CYS A 290 -3.30 1.43 24.16
N ARG A 291 -3.65 1.48 25.46
CA ARG A 291 -3.86 0.25 26.26
C ARG A 291 -5.01 -0.59 25.74
N LEU A 292 -6.15 0.00 25.40
CA LEU A 292 -7.26 -0.76 24.82
C LEU A 292 -6.88 -1.38 23.49
N ALA A 293 -6.25 -0.61 22.59
CA ALA A 293 -5.81 -1.11 21.30
C ALA A 293 -4.88 -2.33 21.45
N ALA A 294 -3.95 -2.30 22.42
CA ALA A 294 -3.06 -3.42 22.72
C ALA A 294 -3.83 -4.70 23.07
N THR A 295 -4.94 -4.61 23.81
CA THR A 295 -5.78 -5.79 24.15
C THR A 295 -6.49 -6.42 22.95
N LEU A 296 -6.58 -5.70 21.83
CA LEU A 296 -7.22 -6.15 20.59
C LEU A 296 -6.20 -6.72 19.58
N ARG A 297 -4.90 -6.62 19.86
CA ARG A 297 -3.82 -7.08 18.98
C ARG A 297 -3.29 -8.45 19.41
N SER A 298 -2.72 -9.19 18.46
CA SER A 298 -2.11 -10.49 18.73
C SER A 298 -0.87 -10.42 19.62
N ALA A 299 -0.05 -9.37 19.49
CA ALA A 299 1.20 -9.22 20.24
C ALA A 299 1.06 -8.51 21.60
N GLY A 300 -0.12 -7.94 21.91
CA GLY A 300 -0.43 -7.34 23.22
C GLY A 300 0.43 -6.14 23.65
N HIS A 301 1.35 -5.65 22.80
CA HIS A 301 2.26 -4.55 23.15
C HIS A 301 1.50 -3.22 23.22
N VAL A 302 1.73 -2.48 24.31
CA VAL A 302 1.13 -1.17 24.51
C VAL A 302 2.01 -0.10 23.86
N ASP A 303 1.49 0.54 22.82
CA ASP A 303 2.16 1.71 22.23
C ASP A 303 2.32 2.81 23.28
N GLN A 304 3.48 3.45 23.30
CA GLN A 304 3.72 4.60 24.18
C GLN A 304 3.06 5.85 23.59
N SER A 305 2.02 6.38 24.24
CA SER A 305 1.45 7.68 23.88
C SER A 305 2.46 8.80 24.16
N VAL A 306 2.67 9.68 23.17
CA VAL A 306 3.64 10.77 23.20
C VAL A 306 3.04 12.06 22.60
N GLY A 307 3.68 13.20 22.86
CA GLY A 307 3.19 14.51 22.39
C GLY A 307 1.96 14.99 23.17
N ASP A 308 1.09 15.74 22.50
CA ASP A 308 -0.05 16.43 23.13
C ASP A 308 -1.06 15.47 23.77
N THR A 309 -1.14 14.23 23.27
CA THR A 309 -2.07 13.21 23.78
C THR A 309 -1.53 12.42 24.97
N ALA A 310 -0.24 12.55 25.30
CA ALA A 310 0.43 11.74 26.33
C ALA A 310 -0.17 11.93 27.73
N ASN A 311 -0.66 13.13 28.03
CA ASN A 311 -1.21 13.49 29.33
C ASN A 311 -2.75 13.44 29.37
N VAL A 312 -3.39 12.99 28.28
CA VAL A 312 -4.85 12.88 28.24
C VAL A 312 -5.29 11.67 29.07
N ALA A 313 -5.93 11.95 30.21
CA ALA A 313 -6.30 10.94 31.20
C ALA A 313 -7.77 10.48 31.12
N HIS A 314 -8.55 10.97 30.15
CA HIS A 314 -9.95 10.58 30.02
C HIS A 314 -10.10 9.06 29.80
N PRO A 315 -11.05 8.41 30.49
CA PRO A 315 -11.29 6.98 30.35
C PRO A 315 -11.94 6.67 28.99
N ILE A 316 -11.89 5.40 28.60
CA ILE A 316 -12.71 4.92 27.50
C ILE A 316 -14.09 4.57 28.05
N LEU A 317 -15.12 5.20 27.48
CA LEU A 317 -16.51 4.96 27.85
C LEU A 317 -17.17 4.06 26.81
N LEU A 318 -17.78 2.96 27.27
CA LEU A 318 -18.57 2.07 26.43
C LEU A 318 -20.06 2.27 26.73
N LEU A 319 -20.80 2.82 25.77
CA LEU A 319 -22.25 2.98 25.85
C LEU A 319 -22.92 1.85 25.06
N SER A 320 -23.59 0.93 25.74
CA SER A 320 -24.32 -0.17 25.12
C SER A 320 -25.74 0.26 24.75
N TYR A 321 -26.25 -0.27 23.62
CA TYR A 321 -27.62 -0.05 23.17
C TYR A 321 -28.16 -1.29 22.46
N GLY A 322 -29.49 -1.46 22.47
CA GLY A 322 -30.17 -2.51 21.69
C GLY A 322 -30.62 -2.01 20.31
N GLY A 323 -30.86 -2.94 19.38
CA GLY A 323 -31.40 -2.64 18.04
C GLY A 323 -30.32 -2.52 16.95
N ARG A 324 -30.69 -1.95 15.79
CA ARG A 324 -29.81 -1.86 14.59
C ARG A 324 -28.91 -0.62 14.56
N GLY A 325 -29.04 0.30 15.52
CA GLY A 325 -28.25 1.54 15.56
C GLY A 325 -28.49 2.36 16.83
N PRO A 326 -27.60 3.34 17.11
CA PRO A 326 -27.68 4.15 18.32
C PRO A 326 -28.97 4.99 18.32
N SER A 327 -29.66 5.01 19.46
CA SER A 327 -30.88 5.81 19.64
C SER A 327 -30.56 7.23 20.09
N ALA A 328 -31.56 8.13 20.04
CA ALA A 328 -31.44 9.49 20.59
C ALA A 328 -31.07 9.48 22.09
N THR A 329 -31.46 8.44 22.83
CA THR A 329 -31.07 8.25 24.24
C THR A 329 -29.57 8.08 24.41
N ILE A 330 -28.91 7.34 23.49
CA ILE A 330 -27.46 7.19 23.51
C ILE A 330 -26.77 8.51 23.19
N GLY A 331 -27.30 9.27 22.24
CA GLY A 331 -26.81 10.61 21.95
C GLY A 331 -26.86 11.54 23.17
N ARG A 332 -27.96 11.51 23.94
CA ARG A 332 -28.07 12.27 25.21
C ARG A 332 -27.07 11.77 26.25
N ALA A 333 -27.00 10.45 26.47
CA ALA A 333 -26.04 9.87 27.41
C ALA A 333 -24.58 10.22 27.04
N PHE A 334 -24.24 10.30 25.75
CA PHE A 334 -22.94 10.77 25.30
C PHE A 334 -22.71 12.24 25.69
N LEU A 335 -23.67 13.13 25.41
CA LEU A 335 -23.57 14.56 25.77
C LEU A 335 -23.46 14.77 27.27
N ASP A 336 -24.22 14.03 28.07
CA ASP A 336 -24.17 14.09 29.53
C ASP A 336 -22.76 13.73 30.03
N ARG A 337 -22.14 12.68 29.46
CA ARG A 337 -20.77 12.28 29.81
C ARG A 337 -19.71 13.28 29.36
N VAL A 338 -19.88 13.91 28.20
CA VAL A 338 -18.99 15.00 27.75
C VAL A 338 -19.04 16.16 28.74
N ALA A 339 -20.24 16.56 29.18
CA ALA A 339 -20.42 17.61 30.17
C ALA A 339 -19.82 17.24 31.54
N GLU A 340 -20.02 16.02 32.02
CA GLU A 340 -19.42 15.53 33.28
C GLU A 340 -17.89 15.52 33.26
N LEU A 341 -17.30 15.27 32.08
CA LEU A 341 -15.84 15.28 31.88
C LEU A 341 -15.27 16.68 31.62
N GLY A 342 -16.13 17.70 31.49
CA GLY A 342 -15.73 19.07 31.22
C GLY A 342 -15.13 19.30 29.83
N LEU A 343 -15.60 18.53 28.83
CA LEU A 343 -15.11 18.54 27.45
C LEU A 343 -15.96 19.40 26.50
#